data_AF-E9F947-F1
#
_entry.id   AF-E9F947-F1
#
_cell.length_a   1.000
_cell.length_b   1.000
_cell.length_c   1.000
_cell.angle_alpha   90.00
_cell.angle_beta   90.00
_cell.angle_gamma   90.00
#
_symmetry.space_group_name_H-M   'P 1'
#
loop_
_entity.id
_entity.type
_entity.pdbx_description
1 polymer ?
#
loop_
_entity_poly.entity_id
_entity_poly.type
_entity_poly.pdbx_seq_one_letter_code
_entity_poly.pdbx_strand_id
1 'polypeptide(L)'
;MYGTRLPYRITEKDRADFYIGGPALTEEMRQQVFESVRTDEHNFSIPPFALVQAIDPDTEDSLLHVAVRAGSMNGVVSLMGRFDRVMRTCGGGPQNPFYIWERHSFIAHQNRDGDTVLHVAARSGNLKLVIMLYRFIYDHWSATCPDLEDLGDEEAPENVEFPETAGEDESSPYLMLLITRNRAGRDAATEARSLGNYEIAEWLDAVANRLDPEGNRRSKKGISDMVRMVKKGFGYTLMAGRKQRETRQTLSNSFSKLQV
;
A
#
# COMPACT_ATOMS: atom_id res chain seq x y z
N MET A 1 -13.74 -4.63 -6.43
CA MET A 1 -12.66 -4.67 -5.42
C MET A 1 -11.58 -3.69 -5.83
N TYR A 2 -11.14 -2.88 -4.87
CA TYR A 2 -10.12 -1.85 -5.05
C TYR A 2 -8.69 -2.40 -4.95
N GLY A 3 -8.48 -3.41 -4.10
CA GLY A 3 -7.15 -3.89 -3.75
C GLY A 3 -6.31 -4.26 -4.96
N THR A 4 -5.04 -3.90 -4.87
CA THR A 4 -4.14 -3.93 -6.02
C THR A 4 -3.29 -5.18 -5.93
N ARG A 5 -3.28 -5.96 -7.00
CA ARG A 5 -2.36 -7.10 -7.11
C ARG A 5 -1.09 -6.60 -7.76
N LEU A 6 -0.03 -6.48 -6.96
CA LEU A 6 1.33 -6.34 -7.43
C LEU A 6 1.77 -7.67 -8.10
N PRO A 7 2.80 -7.64 -8.96
CA PRO A 7 3.58 -6.47 -9.35
C PRO A 7 3.10 -5.80 -10.65
N TYR A 8 3.23 -4.47 -10.72
CA TYR A 8 3.43 -3.79 -12.01
C TYR A 8 4.88 -4.05 -12.43
N ARG A 9 5.09 -4.57 -13.65
CA ARG A 9 6.42 -4.83 -14.17
C ARG A 9 7.02 -3.51 -14.64
N ILE A 10 8.06 -3.05 -13.96
CA ILE A 10 8.81 -1.86 -14.36
C ILE A 10 9.76 -2.23 -15.50
N THR A 11 9.65 -1.54 -16.63
CA THR A 11 10.53 -1.76 -17.79
C THR A 11 11.75 -0.85 -17.77
N GLU A 12 12.79 -1.19 -18.56
CA GLU A 12 13.95 -0.30 -18.75
C GLU A 12 13.53 1.07 -19.31
N LYS A 13 12.46 1.10 -20.09
CA LYS A 13 11.86 2.35 -20.56
C LYS A 13 11.23 3.14 -19.40
N ASP A 14 10.48 2.49 -18.50
CA ASP A 14 9.98 3.15 -17.30
C ASP A 14 11.13 3.69 -16.44
N ARG A 15 12.24 2.96 -16.34
CA ARG A 15 13.43 3.43 -15.63
C ARG A 15 14.04 4.68 -16.23
N ALA A 16 14.17 4.71 -17.56
CA ALA A 16 14.68 5.86 -18.28
C ALA A 16 13.72 7.07 -18.20
N ASP A 17 12.42 6.86 -18.43
CA ASP A 17 11.41 7.92 -18.48
C ASP A 17 11.21 8.59 -17.10
N PHE A 18 11.44 7.86 -15.99
CA PHE A 18 11.17 8.33 -14.62
C PHE A 18 12.40 8.41 -13.74
N TYR A 19 13.59 8.26 -14.32
CA TYR A 19 14.85 8.27 -13.58
C TYR A 19 14.85 7.27 -12.41
N ILE A 20 14.23 6.10 -12.60
CA ILE A 20 14.17 5.04 -11.59
C ILE A 20 15.54 4.36 -11.55
N GLY A 21 16.39 4.74 -10.59
CA GLY A 21 17.73 4.18 -10.42
C GLY A 21 17.71 2.70 -9.96
N GLY A 22 18.88 2.06 -9.84
CA GLY A 22 19.01 0.69 -9.29
C GLY A 22 18.66 -0.45 -10.27
N PRO A 23 19.15 -1.68 -10.02
CA PRO A 23 18.96 -2.81 -10.92
C PRO A 23 17.53 -3.38 -10.87
N ALA A 24 17.17 -4.22 -11.84
CA ALA A 24 16.03 -5.12 -11.72
C ALA A 24 16.25 -6.13 -10.60
N LEU A 25 15.18 -6.48 -9.89
CA LEU A 25 15.22 -7.50 -8.84
C LEU A 25 15.37 -8.89 -9.47
N THR A 26 16.51 -9.55 -9.26
CA THR A 26 16.70 -10.95 -9.67
C THR A 26 16.00 -11.90 -8.71
N GLU A 27 15.87 -13.17 -9.10
CA GLU A 27 15.33 -14.21 -8.22
C GLU A 27 16.13 -14.34 -6.93
N GLU A 28 17.45 -14.36 -7.05
CA GLU A 28 18.39 -14.53 -5.94
C GLU A 28 18.29 -13.34 -4.98
N MET A 29 18.24 -12.11 -5.52
CA MET A 29 18.05 -10.90 -4.72
C MET A 29 16.70 -10.94 -3.99
N ARG A 30 15.63 -11.37 -4.67
CA ARG A 30 14.31 -11.51 -4.05
C ARG A 30 14.37 -12.50 -2.89
N GLN A 31 14.88 -13.71 -3.12
CA GLN A 31 14.99 -14.74 -2.08
C GLN A 31 15.79 -14.27 -0.87
N GLN A 32 16.94 -13.65 -1.11
CA GLN A 32 17.79 -13.10 -0.05
C GLN A 32 17.04 -12.10 0.82
N VAL A 33 16.28 -11.19 0.22
CA VAL A 33 15.58 -10.13 0.96
C VAL A 33 14.39 -10.65 1.72
N PHE A 34 13.66 -11.61 1.15
CA PHE A 34 12.62 -12.32 1.89
C PHE A 34 13.20 -13.03 3.10
N GLU A 35 14.36 -13.68 2.96
CA GLU A 35 15.03 -14.32 4.07
C GLU A 35 15.46 -13.32 5.13
N SER A 36 16.11 -12.22 4.73
CA SER A 36 16.49 -11.14 5.64
C SER A 36 15.29 -10.58 6.42
N VAL A 37 14.15 -10.33 5.76
CA VAL A 37 12.93 -9.86 6.45
C VAL A 37 12.36 -10.93 7.40
N ARG A 38 12.43 -12.22 7.05
CA ARG A 38 11.98 -13.32 7.93
C ARG A 38 12.87 -13.48 9.16
N THR A 39 14.17 -13.24 9.03
CA THR A 39 15.15 -13.31 10.13
C THR A 39 15.28 -12.01 10.91
N ASP A 40 14.43 -11.02 10.64
CA ASP A 40 14.46 -9.69 11.23
C ASP A 40 15.76 -8.90 10.96
N GLU A 41 16.48 -9.26 9.89
CA GLU A 41 17.66 -8.56 9.40
C GLU A 41 17.29 -7.54 8.32
N HIS A 42 17.38 -6.25 8.63
CA HIS A 42 16.90 -5.19 7.71
C HIS A 42 18.02 -4.44 6.97
N ASN A 43 19.23 -5.02 6.96
CA ASN A 43 20.41 -4.44 6.32
C ASN A 43 20.48 -4.78 4.82
N PHE A 44 19.45 -4.43 4.07
CA PHE A 44 19.44 -4.52 2.61
C PHE A 44 19.25 -3.15 1.98
N SER A 45 19.94 -2.89 0.87
CA SER A 45 19.86 -1.65 0.12
C SER A 45 19.00 -1.85 -1.13
N ILE A 46 17.69 -1.95 -0.92
CA ILE A 46 16.72 -2.08 -2.02
C ILE A 46 15.90 -0.80 -2.16
N PRO A 47 15.83 -0.24 -3.37
CA PRO A 47 15.03 0.95 -3.62
C PRO A 47 13.52 0.62 -3.62
N PRO A 48 12.64 1.60 -3.32
CA PRO A 48 11.19 1.42 -3.18
C PRO A 48 10.52 0.64 -4.32
N PHE A 49 10.84 0.99 -5.57
CA PHE A 49 10.28 0.33 -6.74
C PHE A 49 10.63 -1.17 -6.86
N ALA A 50 11.73 -1.61 -6.26
CA ALA A 50 12.10 -3.02 -6.22
C ALA A 50 11.38 -3.74 -5.06
N LEU A 51 11.07 -3.04 -3.97
CA LEU A 51 10.23 -3.59 -2.87
C LEU A 51 8.82 -3.93 -3.35
N VAL A 52 8.20 -3.08 -4.19
CA VAL A 52 6.86 -3.36 -4.76
C VAL A 52 6.87 -4.49 -5.80
N GLN A 53 8.05 -4.96 -6.23
CA GLN A 53 8.23 -6.12 -7.10
C GLN A 53 8.63 -7.39 -6.34
N ALA A 54 9.09 -7.25 -5.09
CA ALA A 54 9.44 -8.35 -4.21
C ALA A 54 8.16 -8.99 -3.64
N ILE A 55 7.51 -9.81 -4.46
CA ILE A 55 6.31 -10.58 -4.12
C ILE A 55 6.69 -12.07 -4.05
N ASP A 56 6.29 -12.74 -2.97
CA ASP A 56 6.45 -14.17 -2.77
C ASP A 56 5.57 -14.92 -3.77
N PRO A 57 6.13 -15.81 -4.61
CA PRO A 57 5.34 -16.48 -5.66
C PRO A 57 4.28 -17.44 -5.10
N ASP A 58 4.47 -17.96 -3.88
CA ASP A 58 3.64 -18.99 -3.28
C ASP A 58 2.51 -18.40 -2.43
N THR A 59 2.72 -17.25 -1.78
CA THR A 59 1.67 -16.59 -0.99
C THR A 59 1.13 -15.32 -1.62
N GLU A 60 1.78 -14.83 -2.68
CA GLU A 60 1.63 -13.46 -3.19
C GLU A 60 1.82 -12.40 -2.09
N ASP A 61 2.54 -12.70 -1.00
CA ASP A 61 2.86 -11.70 0.01
C ASP A 61 3.92 -10.73 -0.49
N SER A 62 3.75 -9.44 -0.18
CA SER A 62 4.89 -8.51 -0.22
C SER A 62 5.78 -8.68 1.01
N LEU A 63 6.99 -8.14 0.96
CA LEU A 63 7.87 -8.04 2.13
C LEU A 63 7.19 -7.40 3.35
N LEU A 64 6.26 -6.46 3.14
CA LEU A 64 5.51 -5.85 4.23
C LEU A 64 4.53 -6.82 4.89
N HIS A 65 3.87 -7.70 4.12
CA HIS A 65 3.03 -8.75 4.71
C HIS A 65 3.87 -9.69 5.57
N VAL A 66 5.09 -10.04 5.12
CA VAL A 66 6.00 -10.90 5.87
C VAL A 66 6.43 -10.25 7.19
N ALA A 67 6.89 -8.99 7.16
CA ALA A 67 7.29 -8.25 8.35
C ALA A 67 6.13 -8.10 9.35
N VAL A 68 4.93 -7.76 8.86
CA VAL A 68 3.72 -7.61 9.68
C VAL A 68 3.31 -8.94 10.31
N ARG A 69 3.36 -10.04 9.55
CA ARG A 69 3.02 -11.38 10.04
C ARG A 69 3.99 -11.86 11.12
N ALA A 70 5.27 -11.51 10.98
CA ALA A 70 6.27 -11.77 12.01
C ALA A 70 6.10 -10.88 13.26
N GLY A 71 5.22 -9.87 13.22
CA GLY A 71 5.06 -8.89 14.29
C GLY A 71 6.27 -7.95 14.44
N SER A 72 7.14 -7.87 13.42
CA SER A 72 8.37 -7.09 13.49
C SER A 72 8.11 -5.60 13.26
N MET A 73 8.06 -4.83 14.35
CA MET A 73 7.98 -3.37 14.28
C MET A 73 9.19 -2.77 13.55
N ASN A 74 10.40 -3.25 13.85
CA ASN A 74 11.63 -2.78 13.22
C ASN A 74 11.67 -3.05 11.72
N GLY A 75 11.19 -4.22 11.30
CA GLY A 75 11.11 -4.58 9.88
C GLY A 75 10.11 -3.72 9.13
N VAL A 76 8.95 -3.45 9.73
CA VAL A 76 7.95 -2.56 9.14
C VAL A 76 8.48 -1.13 9.03
N VAL A 77 9.09 -0.58 10.09
CA VAL A 77 9.75 0.74 10.05
C VAL A 77 10.85 0.79 9.00
N SER A 78 11.69 -0.25 8.93
CA SER A 78 12.81 -0.32 7.97
C SER A 78 12.34 -0.37 6.53
N LEU A 79 11.23 -1.06 6.24
CA LEU A 79 10.61 -1.12 4.92
C LEU A 79 9.92 0.21 4.56
N MET A 80 9.13 0.78 5.49
CA MET A 80 8.43 2.05 5.31
C MET A 80 9.40 3.23 5.09
N GLY A 81 10.48 3.29 5.87
CA GLY A 81 11.50 4.35 5.76
C GLY A 81 12.24 4.39 4.42
N ARG A 82 12.09 3.37 3.56
CA ARG A 82 12.61 3.40 2.18
C ARG A 82 11.80 4.36 1.30
N PHE A 83 10.52 4.55 1.58
CA PHE A 83 9.64 5.47 0.85
C PHE A 83 9.81 6.92 1.33
N ASP A 84 10.18 7.15 2.60
CA ASP A 84 10.35 8.49 3.19
C ASP A 84 11.55 9.27 2.61
N ARG A 85 12.62 8.54 2.23
CA ARG A 85 13.85 9.16 1.69
C ARG A 85 13.63 9.85 0.35
N VAL A 86 12.60 9.46 -0.38
CA VAL A 86 12.33 9.96 -1.72
C VAL A 86 11.62 11.31 -1.69
N MET A 87 10.77 11.55 -0.68
CA MET A 87 9.98 12.78 -0.57
C MET A 87 10.80 13.98 -0.06
N ARG A 88 11.86 13.75 0.72
CA ARG A 88 12.68 14.84 1.30
C ARG A 88 13.82 15.33 0.41
N THR A 89 14.27 14.56 -0.58
CA THR A 89 15.45 14.90 -1.40
C THR A 89 15.13 15.62 -2.71
N CYS A 90 13.86 15.81 -3.07
CA CYS A 90 13.48 16.49 -4.31
C CYS A 90 12.92 17.87 -3.99
N GLY A 91 13.80 18.87 -3.81
CA GLY A 91 13.39 20.26 -3.67
C GLY A 91 12.51 20.69 -4.83
N GLY A 92 11.26 21.07 -4.56
CA GLY A 92 10.34 21.79 -5.45
C GLY A 92 10.05 21.21 -6.85
N GLY A 93 10.58 20.05 -7.22
CA GLY A 93 10.40 19.44 -8.53
C GLY A 93 9.04 18.74 -8.67
N PRO A 94 8.57 18.49 -9.90
CA PRO A 94 7.32 17.78 -10.13
C PRO A 94 7.35 16.39 -9.48
N GLN A 95 6.35 16.10 -8.65
CA GLN A 95 6.18 14.80 -8.01
C GLN A 95 6.18 13.70 -9.08
N ASN A 96 7.17 12.82 -9.04
CA ASN A 96 7.20 11.66 -9.92
C ASN A 96 5.98 10.78 -9.56
N PRO A 97 5.05 10.54 -10.51
CA PRO A 97 3.82 9.80 -10.23
C PRO A 97 4.08 8.36 -9.79
N PHE A 98 5.27 7.80 -10.05
CA PHE A 98 5.65 6.50 -9.53
C PHE A 98 5.86 6.50 -8.01
N TYR A 99 6.26 7.61 -7.38
CA TYR A 99 6.48 7.66 -5.94
C TYR A 99 5.17 7.60 -5.14
N ILE A 100 4.16 8.33 -5.61
CA ILE A 100 2.83 8.29 -5.01
C ILE A 100 2.20 6.90 -5.25
N TRP A 101 2.35 6.36 -6.47
CA TRP A 101 1.86 5.03 -6.80
C TRP A 101 2.54 3.92 -5.99
N GLU A 102 3.87 3.90 -5.91
CA GLU A 102 4.63 2.80 -5.29
C GLU A 102 4.30 2.70 -3.80
N ARG A 103 4.29 3.83 -3.09
CA ARG A 103 3.99 3.92 -1.66
C ARG A 103 2.58 3.39 -1.36
N HIS A 104 1.60 3.88 -2.10
CA HIS A 104 0.23 3.42 -1.93
C HIS A 104 0.08 1.95 -2.34
N SER A 105 0.69 1.52 -3.45
CA SER A 105 0.58 0.14 -3.93
C SER A 105 1.23 -0.85 -2.96
N PHE A 106 2.30 -0.45 -2.26
CA PHE A 106 2.98 -1.27 -1.27
C PHE A 106 2.06 -1.65 -0.10
N ILE A 107 1.23 -0.70 0.35
CA ILE A 107 0.28 -0.92 1.46
C ILE A 107 -1.05 -1.52 0.98
N ALA A 108 -1.55 -1.05 -0.16
CA ALA A 108 -2.83 -1.51 -0.72
C ALA A 108 -2.72 -2.82 -1.51
N HIS A 109 -1.54 -3.43 -1.50
CA HIS A 109 -1.32 -4.72 -2.10
C HIS A 109 -2.20 -5.78 -1.44
N GLN A 110 -2.90 -6.58 -2.23
CA GLN A 110 -3.60 -7.77 -1.79
C GLN A 110 -2.83 -9.04 -2.17
N ASN A 111 -2.56 -9.89 -1.18
CA ASN A 111 -1.92 -11.20 -1.39
C ASN A 111 -2.87 -12.24 -2.01
N ARG A 112 -2.49 -13.53 -1.96
CA ARG A 112 -3.25 -14.64 -2.56
C ARG A 112 -4.64 -14.77 -1.94
N ASP A 113 -4.78 -14.50 -0.65
CA ASP A 113 -6.05 -14.58 0.07
C ASP A 113 -6.88 -13.29 -0.06
N GLY A 114 -6.34 -12.28 -0.76
CA GLY A 114 -6.94 -10.96 -0.86
C GLY A 114 -6.68 -10.10 0.38
N ASP A 115 -5.81 -10.53 1.28
CA ASP A 115 -5.47 -9.75 2.46
C ASP A 115 -4.57 -8.58 2.07
N THR A 116 -4.88 -7.41 2.59
CA THR A 116 -3.90 -6.32 2.69
C THR A 116 -3.10 -6.47 3.98
N VAL A 117 -2.03 -5.68 4.13
CA VAL A 117 -1.23 -5.66 5.35
C VAL A 117 -2.04 -5.27 6.59
N LEU A 118 -3.13 -4.50 6.45
CA LEU A 118 -4.05 -4.23 7.56
C LEU A 118 -4.83 -5.46 8.00
N HIS A 119 -5.20 -6.36 7.08
CA HIS A 119 -5.84 -7.63 7.46
C HIS A 119 -4.85 -8.48 8.27
N VAL A 120 -3.60 -8.58 7.81
CA VAL A 120 -2.56 -9.35 8.51
C VAL A 120 -2.27 -8.75 9.89
N ALA A 121 -2.15 -7.43 10.00
CA ALA A 121 -1.94 -6.74 11.29
C ALA A 121 -3.15 -6.90 12.23
N ALA A 122 -4.37 -6.82 11.70
CA ALA A 122 -5.59 -7.01 12.48
C ALA A 122 -5.66 -8.41 13.12
N ARG A 123 -5.10 -9.43 12.46
CA ARG A 123 -5.02 -10.79 13.02
C ARG A 123 -4.00 -10.96 14.13
N SER A 124 -2.91 -10.18 14.11
CA SER A 124 -1.82 -10.35 15.08
C SER A 124 -2.15 -9.85 16.49
N GLY A 125 -3.23 -9.08 16.66
CA GLY A 125 -3.58 -8.47 17.94
C GLY A 125 -2.68 -7.30 18.33
N ASN A 126 -1.82 -6.81 17.41
CA ASN A 126 -0.93 -5.70 17.66
C ASN A 126 -1.54 -4.37 17.18
N LEU A 127 -2.25 -3.67 18.06
CA LEU A 127 -2.89 -2.38 17.76
C LEU A 127 -1.86 -1.33 17.29
N LYS A 128 -0.66 -1.29 17.90
CA LYS A 128 0.41 -0.35 17.52
C LYS A 128 0.83 -0.53 16.06
N LEU A 129 0.87 -1.77 15.60
CA LEU A 129 1.18 -2.10 14.22
C LEU A 129 0.10 -1.61 13.25
N VAL A 130 -1.18 -1.74 13.64
CA VAL A 130 -2.32 -1.21 12.88
C VAL A 130 -2.25 0.32 12.78
N ILE A 131 -2.00 1.00 13.90
CA ILE A 131 -1.83 2.47 13.96
C ILE A 131 -0.67 2.92 13.07
N MET A 132 0.49 2.28 13.18
CA MET A 132 1.67 2.58 12.35
C MET A 132 1.37 2.48 10.86
N LEU A 133 0.71 1.39 10.42
CA LEU A 133 0.34 1.21 9.03
C LEU A 133 -0.67 2.26 8.56
N TYR A 134 -1.68 2.59 9.38
CA TYR A 134 -2.66 3.63 9.07
C TYR A 134 -2.00 5.00 8.89
N ARG A 135 -1.20 5.43 9.86
CA ARG A 135 -0.45 6.69 9.84
C ARG A 135 0.53 6.76 8.67
N PHE A 136 1.12 5.63 8.28
CA PHE A 136 1.94 5.57 7.07
C PHE A 136 1.13 5.92 5.83
N ILE A 137 -0.05 5.34 5.61
CA ILE A 137 -0.85 5.69 4.41
C ILE A 137 -1.20 7.18 4.40
N TYR A 138 -1.53 7.73 5.57
CA TYR A 138 -1.84 9.16 5.76
C TYR A 138 -0.65 10.10 5.51
N ASP A 139 0.54 9.55 5.28
CA ASP A 139 1.78 10.33 5.17
C ASP A 139 2.09 11.17 6.41
N HIS A 140 1.71 10.63 7.56
CA HIS A 140 1.97 11.28 8.82
C HIS A 140 3.40 10.99 9.29
N TRP A 141 4.09 12.03 9.73
CA TRP A 141 5.49 11.95 10.15
C TRP A 141 5.72 11.02 11.35
N SER A 142 4.68 10.78 12.18
CA SER A 142 4.75 9.88 13.34
C SER A 142 4.47 8.41 13.02
N ALA A 143 4.34 8.04 11.73
CA ALA A 143 4.06 6.65 11.35
C ALA A 143 5.05 5.65 11.96
N THR A 144 6.34 5.99 12.02
CA THR A 144 7.39 5.13 12.59
C THR A 144 7.49 5.15 14.12
N CYS A 145 6.66 5.96 14.78
CA CYS A 145 6.65 6.16 16.23
C CYS A 145 5.20 6.15 16.75
N PRO A 146 4.50 4.99 16.75
CA PRO A 146 3.09 4.92 17.16
C PRO A 146 2.86 5.26 18.64
N ASP A 147 3.91 5.17 19.47
CA ASP A 147 3.88 5.45 20.92
C ASP A 147 4.00 6.93 21.28
N LEU A 148 4.06 7.83 20.29
CA LEU A 148 3.99 9.28 20.55
C LEU A 148 2.58 9.65 21.01
N GLU A 149 2.36 9.59 22.32
CA GLU A 149 1.13 9.99 23.03
C GLU A 149 0.97 11.52 23.14
N ASP A 150 2.05 12.29 22.91
CA ASP A 150 2.13 13.75 23.12
C ASP A 150 1.71 14.59 21.89
N LEU A 151 1.17 13.94 20.85
CA LEU A 151 0.47 14.64 19.79
C LEU A 151 -0.90 14.93 20.36
N GLY A 152 -1.20 16.18 20.75
CA GLY A 152 -2.52 16.52 21.27
C GLY A 152 -3.60 15.86 20.40
N ASP A 153 -4.62 15.25 21.03
CA ASP A 153 -5.51 14.25 20.41
C ASP A 153 -6.06 14.64 19.02
N GLU A 154 -6.16 15.94 18.72
CA GLU A 154 -6.62 16.50 17.45
C GLU A 154 -5.63 16.37 16.27
N GLU A 155 -4.33 16.16 16.51
CA GLU A 155 -3.31 16.08 15.44
C GLU A 155 -3.11 14.66 14.90
N ALA A 156 -3.57 13.64 15.62
CA ALA A 156 -3.39 12.25 15.19
C ALA A 156 -4.30 11.92 13.99
N PRO A 157 -3.77 11.34 12.89
CA PRO A 157 -4.55 11.00 11.70
C PRO A 157 -5.82 10.18 11.95
N GLU A 158 -5.77 9.32 12.96
CA GLU A 158 -6.89 8.47 13.34
C GLU A 158 -8.03 9.27 13.98
N ASN A 159 -7.74 10.45 14.54
CA ASN A 159 -8.69 11.33 15.20
C ASN A 159 -9.24 12.45 14.31
N VAL A 160 -8.72 12.59 13.09
CA VAL A 160 -9.22 13.57 12.13
C VAL A 160 -10.69 13.31 11.81
N GLU A 161 -11.55 14.26 12.19
CA GLU A 161 -12.95 14.30 11.79
C GLU A 161 -13.05 15.04 10.46
N PHE A 162 -13.49 14.35 9.42
CA PHE A 162 -13.70 14.99 8.13
C PHE A 162 -15.09 15.67 8.15
N PRO A 163 -15.17 17.00 7.97
CA PRO A 163 -16.47 17.67 7.87
C PRO A 163 -17.28 17.11 6.70
N GLU A 164 -18.61 17.22 6.75
CA GLU A 164 -19.52 16.77 5.67
C GLU A 164 -19.15 17.33 4.28
N THR A 165 -18.43 18.46 4.26
CA THR A 165 -17.98 19.17 3.06
C THR A 165 -16.54 18.88 2.66
N ALA A 166 -15.78 18.08 3.43
CA ALA A 166 -14.42 17.74 3.09
C ALA A 166 -14.36 17.03 1.73
N GLY A 167 -13.37 17.38 0.92
CA GLY A 167 -13.23 16.81 -0.42
C GLY A 167 -13.19 15.29 -0.35
N GLU A 168 -14.13 14.63 -1.03
CA GLU A 168 -14.20 13.17 -1.12
C GLU A 168 -12.84 12.57 -1.53
N ASP A 169 -12.07 13.31 -2.34
CA ASP A 169 -10.74 12.93 -2.80
C ASP A 169 -9.71 12.73 -1.67
N GLU A 170 -9.81 13.45 -0.55
CA GLU A 170 -8.81 13.43 0.53
C GLU A 170 -8.95 12.21 1.44
N SER A 171 -10.18 11.83 1.81
CA SER A 171 -10.44 10.73 2.76
C SER A 171 -10.72 9.38 2.08
N SER A 172 -11.09 9.40 0.80
CA SER A 172 -11.36 8.17 0.02
C SER A 172 -10.24 7.13 0.06
N PRO A 173 -8.95 7.47 -0.06
CA PRO A 173 -7.88 6.47 -0.06
C PRO A 173 -7.78 5.71 1.25
N TYR A 174 -7.90 6.43 2.38
CA TYR A 174 -7.81 5.88 3.72
C TYR A 174 -9.02 4.98 4.01
N LEU A 175 -10.22 5.50 3.78
CA LEU A 175 -11.44 4.73 3.96
C LEU A 175 -11.45 3.50 3.06
N MET A 176 -10.98 3.65 1.82
CA MET A 176 -10.99 2.54 0.87
C MET A 176 -10.08 1.39 1.31
N LEU A 177 -8.94 1.68 1.95
CA LEU A 177 -8.10 0.64 2.50
C LEU A 177 -8.75 -0.05 3.72
N LEU A 178 -9.39 0.72 4.61
CA LEU A 178 -10.07 0.17 5.80
C LEU A 178 -11.21 -0.78 5.44
N ILE A 179 -12.00 -0.45 4.41
CA ILE A 179 -13.17 -1.25 4.00
C ILE A 179 -12.86 -2.21 2.86
N THR A 180 -11.60 -2.31 2.42
CA THR A 180 -11.20 -3.29 1.41
C THR A 180 -11.40 -4.68 1.98
N ARG A 181 -12.10 -5.53 1.22
CA ARG A 181 -12.39 -6.92 1.61
C ARG A 181 -11.42 -7.89 0.96
N ASN A 182 -11.03 -8.91 1.70
CA ASN A 182 -10.31 -10.06 1.19
C ASN A 182 -11.23 -11.05 0.44
N ARG A 183 -10.70 -12.21 0.03
CA ARG A 183 -11.47 -13.24 -0.70
C ARG A 183 -12.57 -13.89 0.13
N ALA A 184 -12.44 -13.89 1.46
CA ALA A 184 -13.49 -14.33 2.38
C ALA A 184 -14.60 -13.27 2.54
N GLY A 185 -14.47 -12.10 1.90
CA GLY A 185 -15.45 -11.02 2.00
C GLY A 185 -15.37 -10.22 3.30
N ARG A 186 -14.27 -10.36 4.05
CA ARG A 186 -14.03 -9.68 5.34
C ARG A 186 -13.05 -8.52 5.14
N ASP A 187 -13.32 -7.39 5.77
CA ASP A 187 -12.35 -6.31 5.93
C ASP A 187 -11.47 -6.54 7.16
N ALA A 188 -10.50 -5.65 7.40
CA ALA A 188 -9.56 -5.78 8.52
C ALA A 188 -10.26 -5.80 9.90
N ALA A 189 -11.31 -4.98 10.09
CA ALA A 189 -12.07 -4.97 11.33
C ALA A 189 -12.79 -6.31 11.55
N THR A 190 -13.37 -6.88 10.49
CA THR A 190 -14.03 -8.19 10.54
C THR A 190 -13.03 -9.33 10.78
N GLU A 191 -11.82 -9.26 10.22
CA GLU A 191 -10.73 -10.19 10.52
C GLU A 191 -10.32 -10.11 12.00
N ALA A 192 -10.13 -8.91 12.54
CA ALA A 192 -9.83 -8.71 13.97
C ALA A 192 -10.90 -9.34 14.87
N ARG A 193 -12.20 -9.08 14.62
CA ARG A 193 -13.30 -9.69 15.39
C ARG A 193 -13.30 -11.21 15.31
N SER A 194 -12.99 -11.78 14.14
CA SER A 194 -12.99 -13.23 13.93
C SER A 194 -11.94 -13.97 14.77
N LEU A 195 -10.93 -13.25 15.28
CA LEU A 195 -9.87 -13.78 16.15
C LEU A 195 -9.95 -13.26 17.59
N GLY A 196 -10.99 -12.51 17.95
CA GLY A 196 -11.17 -11.96 19.29
C GLY A 196 -10.40 -10.67 19.58
N ASN A 197 -9.81 -10.03 18.56
CA ASN A 197 -9.09 -8.76 18.69
C ASN A 197 -10.07 -7.57 18.67
N TYR A 198 -11.01 -7.53 19.62
CA TYR A 198 -12.12 -6.57 19.62
C TYR A 198 -11.67 -5.11 19.68
N GLU A 199 -10.64 -4.80 20.45
CA GLU A 199 -10.07 -3.44 20.54
C GLU A 199 -9.62 -2.92 19.16
N ILE A 200 -8.93 -3.74 18.38
CA ILE A 200 -8.51 -3.39 17.02
C ILE A 200 -9.71 -3.18 16.11
N ALA A 201 -10.72 -4.04 16.22
CA ALA A 201 -11.93 -3.92 15.41
C ALA A 201 -12.69 -2.62 15.71
N GLU A 202 -12.86 -2.29 17.00
CA GLU A 202 -13.51 -1.06 17.45
C GLU A 202 -12.72 0.17 17.00
N TRP A 203 -11.38 0.13 17.11
CA TRP A 203 -10.52 1.20 16.61
C TRP A 203 -10.68 1.41 15.09
N LEU A 204 -10.63 0.33 14.30
CA LEU A 204 -10.80 0.40 12.84
C LEU A 204 -12.18 0.93 12.44
N ASP A 205 -13.25 0.51 13.13
CA ASP A 205 -14.61 1.02 12.91
C ASP A 205 -14.71 2.51 13.25
N ALA A 206 -14.12 2.93 14.37
CA ALA A 206 -14.16 4.32 14.82
C ALA A 206 -13.48 5.25 13.80
N VAL A 207 -12.31 4.85 13.29
CA VAL A 207 -11.63 5.57 12.21
C VAL A 207 -12.49 5.59 10.95
N ALA A 208 -13.04 4.45 10.52
CA ALA A 208 -13.87 4.39 9.33
C ALA A 208 -15.16 5.25 9.44
N ASN A 209 -15.76 5.33 10.63
CA ASN A 209 -16.94 6.14 10.89
C ASN A 209 -16.61 7.64 10.92
N ARG A 210 -15.45 8.04 11.47
CA ARG A 210 -14.97 9.44 11.38
C ARG A 210 -14.67 9.84 9.93
N LEU A 211 -14.16 8.89 9.16
CA LEU A 211 -13.90 9.11 7.74
C LEU A 211 -15.18 9.16 6.90
N ASP A 212 -16.28 8.49 7.26
CA ASP A 212 -17.57 8.47 6.53
C ASP A 212 -18.78 8.38 7.49
N PRO A 213 -19.12 9.50 8.17
CA PRO A 213 -20.14 9.51 9.22
C PRO A 213 -21.53 9.08 8.73
N GLU A 214 -21.91 9.51 7.53
CA GLU A 214 -23.21 9.19 6.93
C GLU A 214 -23.26 7.78 6.31
N GLY A 215 -22.12 7.11 6.13
CA GLY A 215 -22.05 5.80 5.47
C GLY A 215 -22.29 5.83 3.95
N ASN A 216 -22.45 7.01 3.36
CA ASN A 216 -22.78 7.18 1.93
C ASN A 216 -21.68 6.62 1.03
N ARG A 217 -20.41 6.75 1.42
CA ARG A 217 -19.28 6.22 0.64
C ARG A 217 -19.14 4.72 0.74
N ARG A 218 -19.65 4.10 1.81
CA ARG A 218 -19.72 2.63 1.94
C ARG A 218 -20.83 1.99 1.09
N SER A 219 -21.66 2.78 0.41
CA SER A 219 -22.62 2.28 -0.59
C SER A 219 -21.92 1.73 -1.85
N LYS A 220 -22.63 0.93 -2.66
CA LYS A 220 -22.09 0.41 -3.93
C LYS A 220 -21.63 1.53 -4.88
N LYS A 221 -22.40 2.63 -4.94
CA LYS A 221 -22.06 3.80 -5.75
C LYS A 221 -20.85 4.53 -5.16
N GLY A 222 -20.88 4.80 -3.86
CA GLY A 222 -19.77 5.43 -3.12
C GLY A 222 -18.44 4.70 -3.30
N ILE A 223 -18.43 3.38 -3.15
CA ILE A 223 -17.24 2.54 -3.39
C ILE A 223 -16.75 2.70 -4.83
N SER A 224 -17.65 2.71 -5.82
CA SER A 224 -17.27 2.90 -7.23
C SER A 224 -16.64 4.28 -7.48
N ASP A 225 -17.15 5.32 -6.84
CA ASP A 225 -16.62 6.68 -6.93
C ASP A 225 -15.25 6.78 -6.25
N MET A 226 -15.10 6.25 -5.03
CA MET A 226 -13.80 6.18 -4.35
C MET A 226 -12.76 5.42 -5.17
N VAL A 227 -13.11 4.27 -5.76
CA VAL A 227 -12.19 3.53 -6.65
C VAL A 227 -11.68 4.40 -7.79
N ARG A 228 -12.55 5.21 -8.40
CA ARG A 228 -12.18 6.13 -9.48
C ARG A 228 -11.24 7.23 -8.98
N MET A 229 -11.54 7.83 -7.82
CA MET A 229 -10.72 8.88 -7.20
C MET A 229 -9.33 8.36 -6.86
N VAL A 230 -9.25 7.24 -6.14
CA VAL A 230 -7.97 6.66 -5.72
C VAL A 230 -7.13 6.22 -6.92
N LYS A 231 -7.74 5.64 -7.96
CA LYS A 231 -7.02 5.30 -9.20
C LYS A 231 -6.42 6.52 -9.90
N LYS A 232 -7.12 7.65 -9.86
CA LYS A 232 -6.66 8.92 -10.43
C LYS A 232 -5.56 9.54 -9.55
N GLY A 233 -5.82 9.69 -8.25
CA GLY A 233 -4.90 10.33 -7.30
C GLY A 233 -3.56 9.62 -7.15
N PHE A 234 -3.56 8.28 -7.19
CA PHE A 234 -2.35 7.46 -7.03
C PHE A 234 -1.77 6.94 -8.34
N GLY A 235 -2.10 7.55 -9.48
CA GLY A 235 -1.44 7.24 -10.75
C GLY A 235 -1.70 5.85 -11.34
N TYR A 236 -2.66 5.07 -10.82
CA TYR A 236 -2.98 3.74 -11.37
C TYR A 236 -3.44 3.79 -12.83
N THR A 237 -4.15 4.84 -13.23
CA THR A 237 -4.55 5.03 -14.63
C THR A 237 -3.35 5.21 -15.55
N LEU A 238 -2.29 5.89 -15.08
CA LEU A 238 -1.03 6.04 -15.82
C LEU A 238 -0.36 4.68 -16.03
N MET A 239 -0.28 3.86 -14.97
CA MET A 239 0.32 2.52 -15.02
C MET A 239 -0.48 1.59 -15.93
N ALA A 240 -1.81 1.61 -15.86
CA ALA A 240 -2.66 0.80 -16.73
C ALA A 240 -2.47 1.16 -18.22
N GLY A 241 -2.42 2.46 -18.55
CA GLY A 241 -2.19 2.93 -19.91
C GLY A 241 -0.81 2.53 -20.46
N ARG A 242 0.23 2.51 -19.61
CA ARG A 242 1.58 2.05 -19.96
C ARG A 242 1.60 0.57 -20.31
N LYS A 243 1.07 -0.27 -19.42
CA LYS A 243 0.96 -1.73 -19.63
C LYS A 243 0.23 -2.07 -20.94
N GLN A 244 -0.83 -1.33 -21.26
CA GLN A 244 -1.58 -1.52 -22.51
C GLN A 244 -0.74 -1.17 -23.75
N ARG A 245 0.01 -0.07 -23.73
CA ARG A 245 0.91 0.31 -24.83
C ARG A 245 2.03 -0.70 -25.04
N GLU A 246 2.63 -1.19 -23.96
CA GLU A 246 3.65 -2.23 -24.02
C GLU A 246 3.11 -3.51 -24.64
N THR A 247 1.96 -3.98 -24.16
CA THR A 247 1.31 -5.19 -24.70
C THR A 247 1.07 -5.04 -26.21
N ARG A 248 0.58 -3.88 -26.65
CA ARG A 248 0.38 -3.59 -28.09
C ARG A 248 1.70 -3.59 -28.86
N GLN A 249 2.76 -2.99 -28.32
CA GLN A 249 4.07 -2.98 -28.97
C GLN A 249 4.68 -4.38 -29.08
N THR A 250 4.59 -5.20 -28.03
CA THR A 250 5.09 -6.59 -28.03
C THR A 250 4.34 -7.42 -29.07
N LEU A 251 3.00 -7.31 -29.12
CA LEU A 251 2.20 -8.00 -30.13
C LEU A 251 2.58 -7.54 -31.54
N SER A 252 2.70 -6.24 -31.79
CA SER A 252 3.12 -5.70 -33.09
C SER A 252 4.49 -6.26 -33.50
N ASN A 253 5.47 -6.27 -32.60
CA ASN A 253 6.81 -6.77 -32.89
C ASN A 253 6.80 -8.28 -33.19
N SER A 254 5.97 -9.06 -32.50
CA SER A 254 5.80 -10.49 -32.77
C SER A 254 5.17 -10.75 -34.14
N PHE A 255 4.16 -9.96 -34.55
CA PHE A 255 3.56 -10.09 -35.88
C PHE A 255 4.53 -9.71 -37.00
N SER A 256 5.33 -8.66 -36.84
CA SER A 256 6.36 -8.29 -37.82
C SER A 256 7.43 -9.36 -38.00
N LYS A 257 7.74 -10.14 -36.94
CA LYS A 257 8.68 -11.27 -37.02
C LYS A 257 8.11 -12.52 -37.68
N LEU A 258 6.78 -12.65 -37.78
CA LEU A 258 6.10 -13.77 -38.44
C LEU A 258 5.84 -13.53 -39.94
N GLN A 259 6.06 -12.30 -40.42
CA GLN A 259 5.92 -11.91 -41.82
C GLN A 259 7.23 -11.99 -42.63
N VAL A 260 8.28 -12.58 -42.03
CA VAL A 260 9.58 -12.89 -42.65
C VAL A 260 9.70 -14.40 -42.81
#